data_AF-A0A0S8B2S1-F1
#
_entry.id   AF-A0A0S8B2S1-F1
#
_cell.length_a   1.000
_cell.length_b   1.000
_cell.length_c   1.000
_cell.angle_alpha   90.00
_cell.angle_beta   90.00
_cell.angle_gamma   90.00
#
_symmetry.space_group_name_H-M   'P 1'
#
loop_
_entity.id
_entity.type
_entity.pdbx_description
1 polymer ?
#
loop_
_entity_poly.entity_id
_entity_poly.type
_entity_poly.pdbx_seq_one_letter_code
_entity_poly.pdbx_strand_id
1 'polypeptide(L)' 'MPLWKKLWLLFTLIWVVVGALNAITILALADAAERGKAWTPIILTLAVPPVVYLLAWGIAWLRRRGGHED' A
#
# COMPACT_ATOMS: atom_id res chain seq x y z
N MET A 1 3.80 11.46 -18.54
CA MET A 1 4.04 10.35 -17.60
C MET A 1 3.83 9.02 -18.31
N PRO A 2 4.73 8.04 -18.12
CA PRO A 2 4.55 6.66 -18.60
C PRO A 2 3.22 6.06 -18.11
N LEU A 3 2.57 5.23 -18.92
CA LEU A 3 1.28 4.60 -18.60
C LEU A 3 1.31 3.86 -17.26
N TRP A 4 2.37 3.09 -17.02
CA TRP A 4 2.59 2.38 -15.75
C TRP A 4 2.51 3.31 -14.53
N LYS A 5 3.12 4.51 -14.59
CA LYS A 5 3.07 5.47 -13.47
C LYS A 5 1.66 6.00 -13.23
N LYS A 6 0.88 6.22 -14.29
CA LYS A 6 -0.53 6.65 -14.17
C LYS A 6 -1.39 5.56 -13.55
N LEU A 7 -1.23 4.31 -13.98
CA LEU A 7 -1.96 3.16 -13.42
C LEU A 7 -1.60 2.95 -11.95
N TRP A 8 -0.32 3.08 -11.61
CA TRP A 8 0.14 2.98 -10.23
C TRP A 8 -0.49 4.08 -9.36
N LEU A 9 -0.49 5.34 -9.84
CA LEU A 9 -1.07 6.46 -9.10
C LEU A 9 -2.59 6.32 -8.92
N LEU A 10 -3.30 5.84 -9.94
CA LEU A 10 -4.72 5.46 -9.84
C LEU A 10 -4.94 4.37 -8.79
N PHE A 11 -4.11 3.33 -8.81
CA PHE A 11 -4.15 2.26 -7.81
C PHE A 11 -3.94 2.81 -6.39
N THR A 12 -2.91 3.63 -6.14
CA THR A 12 -2.67 4.20 -4.81
C THR A 12 -3.81 5.09 -4.36
N LEU A 13 -4.36 5.90 -5.27
CA LEU A 13 -5.46 6.80 -4.94
C LEU A 13 -6.68 6.00 -4.50
N ILE A 14 -7.08 4.99 -5.30
CA ILE A 14 -8.21 4.11 -4.96
C ILE A 14 -7.92 3.37 -3.65
N TRP A 15 -6.70 2.87 -3.47
CA TRP A 15 -6.28 2.18 -2.27
C TRP A 15 -6.43 3.04 -1.02
N VAL A 16 -5.94 4.29 -1.06
CA VAL A 16 -6.05 5.24 0.05
C VAL A 16 -7.51 5.58 0.33
N VAL A 17 -8.33 5.80 -0.69
CA VAL A 17 -9.76 6.08 -0.53
C VAL A 17 -10.48 4.91 0.13
N VAL A 18 -10.27 3.69 -0.36
CA VAL A 18 -10.88 2.48 0.21
C VAL A 18 -10.43 2.27 1.65
N GLY A 19 -9.14 2.45 1.93
CA GLY A 19 -8.57 2.35 3.27
C GLY A 19 -9.16 3.36 4.25
N ALA A 20 -9.27 4.62 3.82
CA ALA A 20 -9.86 5.69 4.61
C ALA A 20 -11.35 5.43 4.88
N LEU A 21 -12.12 5.03 3.87
CA LEU A 21 -13.53 4.67 4.03
C LEU A 21 -13.67 3.53 5.04
N ASN A 22 -12.88 2.47 4.93
CA ASN A 22 -12.94 1.34 5.84
C ASN A 22 -12.61 1.74 7.30
N ALA A 23 -11.56 2.55 7.48
CA ALA A 23 -11.21 3.08 8.81
C ALA A 23 -12.32 3.97 9.38
N ILE A 24 -12.90 4.88 8.58
CA ILE A 24 -14.01 5.75 8.99
C ILE A 24 -15.24 4.92 9.35
N THR A 25 -15.59 3.92 8.55
CA THR A 25 -16.72 3.01 8.80
C THR A 25 -16.56 2.33 10.16
N ILE A 26 -15.39 1.78 10.47
CA ILE A 26 -15.14 1.14 11.77
C ILE A 26 -15.20 2.17 12.91
N LEU A 27 -14.60 3.35 12.75
CA LEU A 27 -14.61 4.37 13.80
C LEU A 27 -16.01 4.94 14.06
N ALA A 28 -16.84 5.06 13.02
CA ALA A 28 -18.18 5.64 13.11
C ALA A 28 -19.25 4.64 13.54
N LEU A 29 -19.15 3.37 13.14
CA LEU A 29 -20.21 2.37 13.31
C LEU A 29 -19.85 1.24 14.29
N ALA A 30 -18.58 1.04 14.63
CA ALA A 30 -18.21 -0.03 15.55
C ALA A 30 -18.40 0.39 17.02
N ASP A 31 -18.82 -0.59 17.82
CA ASP A 31 -18.91 -0.45 19.27
C ASP A 31 -17.57 -0.03 19.88
N ALA A 32 -17.62 0.61 21.05
CA ALA A 32 -16.43 1.15 21.73
C ALA A 32 -15.34 0.09 21.97
N ALA A 33 -15.73 -1.17 22.20
CA ALA A 33 -14.82 -2.30 22.35
C ALA A 33 -14.12 -2.72 21.04
N GLU A 34 -14.72 -2.40 19.88
CA GLU A 34 -14.25 -2.85 18.57
C GLU A 34 -13.50 -1.77 17.77
N ARG A 35 -13.51 -0.51 18.21
CA ARG A 35 -12.80 0.59 17.55
C ARG A 35 -11.29 0.34 17.39
N GLY A 36 -10.70 -0.50 18.23
CA GLY A 36 -9.31 -0.95 18.07
C GLY A 36 -9.04 -1.67 16.73
N LYS A 37 -10.07 -2.26 16.10
CA LYS A 37 -9.97 -2.89 14.78
C LYS A 37 -9.71 -1.89 13.65
N ALA A 38 -9.92 -0.59 13.87
CA ALA A 38 -9.64 0.45 12.87
C ALA A 38 -8.13 0.63 12.62
N TRP A 39 -7.26 0.22 13.55
CA TRP A 39 -5.81 0.30 13.37
C TRP A 39 -5.32 -0.59 12.22
N THR A 40 -5.91 -1.76 12.05
CA THR A 40 -5.53 -2.70 10.98
C THR A 40 -5.67 -2.08 9.58
N PRO A 41 -6.84 -1.57 9.15
CA PRO A 41 -6.96 -0.92 7.85
C PRO A 41 -6.10 0.34 7.74
N ILE A 42 -5.92 1.12 8.81
CA ILE A 42 -5.03 2.29 8.78
C ILE A 42 -3.59 1.87 8.48
N ILE A 43 -3.06 0.90 9.22
CA ILE A 43 -1.68 0.40 9.05
C ILE A 43 -1.50 -0.19 7.66
N LEU A 44 -2.43 -1.01 7.17
CA LEU A 44 -2.33 -1.62 5.84
C LEU A 44 -2.41 -0.56 4.73
N THR A 45 -3.23 0.48 4.91
CA THR A 45 -3.37 1.56 3.94
C THR A 45 -2.07 2.36 3.80
N LEU A 46 -1.39 2.61 4.92
CA LEU A 46 -0.11 3.31 4.98
C LEU A 46 1.08 2.44 4.56
N ALA A 47 1.10 1.16 4.96
CA ALA A 47 2.25 0.29 4.80
C ALA A 47 2.35 -0.35 3.41
N VAL A 48 1.23 -0.63 2.74
CA VAL A 48 1.25 -1.33 1.45
C VAL A 48 2.01 -0.55 0.36
N PRO A 49 1.77 0.75 0.12
CA PRO A 49 2.50 1.48 -0.91
C PRO A 49 4.03 1.49 -0.74
N PRO A 50 4.61 1.81 0.44
CA PRO A 50 6.05 1.78 0.63
C PRO A 50 6.62 0.35 0.58
N VAL A 51 5.92 -0.66 1.12
CA VAL A 51 6.38 -2.06 1.05
C VAL A 51 6.48 -2.53 -0.40
N VAL A 52 5.49 -2.23 -1.24
CA VAL A 52 5.55 -2.57 -2.68
C VAL A 52 6.71 -1.85 -3.37
N TYR A 53 6.99 -0.59 -3.01
CA TYR A 53 8.15 0.14 -3.53
C TYR A 53 9.48 -0.49 -3.12
N LEU A 54 9.62 -0.89 -1.85
CA LEU A 54 10.82 -1.54 -1.33
C LEU A 54 11.06 -2.90 -2.00
N LEU A 55 10.01 -3.68 -2.23
CA LEU A 55 10.10 -4.94 -2.97
C LEU A 55 10.55 -4.73 -4.41
N ALA A 56 9.96 -3.76 -5.11
CA ALA A 56 10.37 -3.42 -6.47
C ALA A 56 11.85 -2.96 -6.53
N TRP A 57 12.29 -2.19 -5.54
CA TRP A 57 13.68 -1.75 -5.43
C TRP A 57 14.63 -2.92 -5.16
N GLY A 58 14.29 -3.82 -4.23
CA GLY A 58 15.08 -5.02 -3.93
C GLY A 58 15.22 -5.94 -5.14
N ILE A 59 14.14 -6.17 -5.89
CA ILE A 59 14.17 -6.95 -7.14
C ILE A 59 15.08 -6.29 -8.18
N ALA A 60 14.98 -4.97 -8.35
CA ALA A 60 15.83 -4.24 -9.29
C ALA A 60 17.32 -4.31 -8.90
N TRP A 61 17.62 -4.29 -7.59
CA TRP A 61 18.98 -4.42 -7.09
C TRP A 61 19.55 -5.82 -7.29
N LEU A 62 18.76 -6.87 -7.01
CA LEU A 62 19.14 -8.27 -7.28
C LEU A 62 19.42 -8.50 -8.77
N ARG A 63 18.57 -7.98 -9.66
CA ARG A 63 18.76 -8.09 -11.12
C ARG A 63 20.05 -7.43 -11.61
N ARG A 64 20.47 -6.32 -10.99
CA ARG A 64 21.74 -5.66 -11.36
C ARG A 64 22.97 -6.42 -10.87
N ARG A 65 22.85 -7.22 -9.81
CA ARG A 65 23.95 -8.04 -9.29
C ARG A 65 24.11 -9.37 -10.03
N GLY A 66 23.03 -9.93 -10.55
CA GLY A 66 23.05 -11.15 -11.36
C GLY A 66 23.35 -10.94 -12.86
N GLY A 67 23.66 -9.72 -13.29
CA GLY A 67 24.02 -9.41 -14.69
C GLY A 67 25.52 -9.26 -14.92
N HIS A 68 26.36 -9.79 -14.01
CA HIS A 68 27.82 -9.74 -14.09
C HIS A 68 28.44 -11.15 -14.11
N GLU A 69 27.70 -12.11 -14.65
CA GLU A 69 28.18 -13.41 -15.09
C GLU A 69 27.64 -13.56 -16.52
N ASP A 70 28.54 -13.81 -17.47
CA ASP A 70 28.39 -13.97 -18.94
C ASP A 70 28.56 -12.72 -19.82
#